data_AF-C6TGR6-F1
#
_entry.id   AF-C6TGR6-F1
#
_cell.length_a   1.000
_cell.length_b   1.000
_cell.length_c   1.000
_cell.angle_alpha   90.00
_cell.angle_beta   90.00
_cell.angle_gamma   90.00
#
_symmetry.space_group_name_H-M   'P 1'
#
loop_
_entity.id
_entity.type
_entity.pdbx_description
1 polymer ?
#
loop_
_entity_poly.entity_id
_entity_poly.type
_entity_poly.pdbx_seq_one_letter_code
_entity_poly.pdbx_strand_id
1 'polypeptide(L)'
;MASSLIRTLQRASTSLIRTPRVSSACFATSRVGARTYAAEPEPATKSPFDSNIIRILRNEIEYQEEYAPPHQPETQFNSFTVEERRGEQVVTIKGKFGEFEDVKIEATMFD
;
A
#
# COMPACT_ATOMS: atom_id res chain seq x y z
N MET A 1 -12.45 -6.38 -29.05
CA MET A 1 -13.38 -7.23 -28.26
C MET A 1 -13.55 -6.58 -26.91
N ALA A 2 -14.59 -5.76 -26.74
CA ALA A 2 -14.83 -4.99 -25.53
C ALA A 2 -15.65 -5.83 -24.54
N SER A 3 -15.12 -6.08 -23.34
CA SER A 3 -15.84 -6.75 -22.26
C SER A 3 -16.18 -5.74 -21.16
N SER A 4 -17.41 -5.25 -21.16
CA SER A 4 -17.98 -4.50 -20.04
C SER A 4 -18.40 -5.48 -18.95
N LEU A 5 -17.81 -5.40 -17.76
CA LEU A 5 -18.26 -6.17 -16.59
C LEU A 5 -19.18 -5.31 -15.72
N ILE A 6 -20.48 -5.47 -15.93
CA ILE A 6 -21.52 -4.97 -15.03
C ILE A 6 -21.52 -5.87 -13.79
N ARG A 7 -21.23 -5.32 -12.60
CA ARG A 7 -21.39 -6.04 -11.33
C ARG A 7 -22.57 -5.45 -10.54
N THR A 8 -23.69 -6.14 -10.56
CA THR A 8 -24.85 -5.90 -9.69
C THR A 8 -24.52 -6.35 -8.26
N LEU A 9 -24.61 -5.44 -7.29
CA LEU A 9 -24.50 -5.75 -5.86
C LEU A 9 -25.84 -6.29 -5.33
N GLN A 10 -25.93 -7.59 -5.06
CA GLN A 10 -27.01 -8.16 -4.24
C GLN A 10 -26.62 -8.09 -2.76
N ARG A 11 -27.42 -7.37 -1.98
CA ARG A 11 -27.32 -7.23 -0.52
C ARG A 11 -28.07 -8.39 0.14
N ALA A 12 -27.35 -9.24 0.88
CA ALA A 12 -27.95 -10.27 1.73
C ALA A 12 -27.58 -10.01 3.21
N SER A 13 -28.61 -9.81 4.03
CA SER A 13 -28.52 -9.69 5.48
C SER A 13 -28.81 -11.05 6.10
N THR A 14 -27.90 -11.63 6.88
CA THR A 14 -28.22 -12.72 7.83
C THR A 14 -27.39 -12.57 9.10
N SER A 15 -28.02 -12.92 10.21
CA SER A 15 -27.65 -12.60 11.59
C SER A 15 -27.12 -13.82 12.35
N LEU A 16 -26.32 -13.54 13.39
CA LEU A 16 -26.03 -14.33 14.60
C LEU A 16 -25.14 -15.58 14.44
N ILE A 17 -24.04 -15.62 15.23
CA ILE A 17 -23.85 -16.52 16.38
C ILE A 17 -22.53 -16.13 17.10
N ARG A 18 -22.58 -16.12 18.44
CA ARG A 18 -21.55 -15.71 19.41
C ARG A 18 -21.09 -16.94 20.20
N THR A 19 -19.78 -17.16 20.37
CA THR A 19 -19.18 -17.99 21.45
C THR A 19 -17.69 -17.65 21.71
N PRO A 20 -17.12 -18.00 22.89
CA PRO A 20 -16.18 -17.14 23.60
C PRO A 20 -14.68 -17.44 23.40
N ARG A 21 -13.88 -16.42 23.75
CA ARG A 21 -12.43 -16.25 23.58
C ARG A 21 -11.67 -16.80 24.81
N VAL A 22 -10.69 -17.68 24.59
CA VAL A 22 -9.68 -18.05 25.60
C VAL A 22 -8.46 -17.15 25.39
N SER A 23 -8.11 -16.35 26.39
CA SER A 23 -7.00 -15.40 26.34
C SER A 23 -5.70 -16.07 26.79
N SER A 24 -4.80 -16.34 25.85
CA SER A 24 -3.40 -16.66 26.14
C SER A 24 -2.60 -15.36 26.12
N ALA A 25 -1.99 -14.99 27.25
CA ALA A 25 -1.11 -13.83 27.36
C ALA A 25 0.29 -14.20 26.88
N CYS A 26 0.78 -13.55 25.82
CA CYS A 26 2.17 -13.66 25.38
C CYS A 26 2.93 -12.37 25.73
N PHE A 27 4.02 -12.56 26.47
CA PHE A 27 5.04 -11.57 26.75
C PHE A 27 5.75 -11.13 25.47
N ALA A 28 6.09 -9.84 25.34
CA ALA A 28 7.34 -9.44 24.68
C ALA A 28 7.70 -7.99 25.01
N THR A 29 8.91 -7.84 25.55
CA THR A 29 9.71 -6.64 25.60
C THR A 29 10.19 -6.23 24.20
N SER A 30 10.25 -4.93 23.92
CA SER A 30 11.43 -4.20 23.43
C SER A 30 11.04 -3.07 22.49
N ARG A 31 11.51 -1.87 22.83
CA ARG A 31 11.29 -0.61 22.14
C ARG A 31 12.23 -0.49 20.95
N VAL A 32 11.69 -0.38 19.74
CA VAL A 32 12.33 0.33 18.63
C VAL A 32 11.24 1.05 17.81
N GLY A 33 11.19 2.38 17.92
CA GLY A 33 10.72 3.29 16.87
C GLY A 33 9.35 3.06 16.23
N ALA A 34 8.29 2.74 16.98
CA ALA A 34 6.93 2.79 16.44
C ALA A 34 6.39 4.22 16.56
N ARG A 35 6.15 4.88 15.42
CA ARG A 35 5.22 6.01 15.38
C ARG A 35 3.88 5.51 15.93
N THR A 36 3.57 5.88 17.16
CA THR A 36 2.27 5.65 17.77
C THR A 36 1.27 6.51 16.99
N TYR A 37 0.58 5.90 16.03
CA TYR A 37 -0.79 6.31 15.76
C TYR A 37 -1.55 6.03 17.07
N ALA A 38 -1.59 7.05 17.92
CA ALA A 38 -2.34 7.01 19.15
C ALA A 38 -3.73 6.49 18.83
N ALA A 39 -4.10 5.38 19.46
CA ALA A 39 -5.42 4.84 19.41
C ALA A 39 -6.35 5.85 20.09
N GLU A 40 -7.02 6.68 19.28
CA GLU A 40 -8.21 7.39 19.72
C GLU A 40 -9.35 6.37 19.94
N PRO A 41 -10.22 6.59 20.93
CA PRO A 41 -11.19 5.61 21.38
C PRO A 41 -12.35 5.51 20.39
N GLU A 42 -12.54 4.34 19.76
CA GLU A 42 -13.78 4.02 19.03
C GLU A 42 -14.92 3.74 20.06
N PRO A 43 -16.18 4.13 19.79
CA PRO A 43 -16.79 3.99 18.47
C PRO A 43 -17.60 5.21 18.04
N ALA A 44 -17.05 6.00 17.12
CA ALA A 44 -17.93 6.61 16.14
C ALA A 44 -18.19 5.50 15.13
N THR A 45 -19.37 4.86 15.18
CA THR A 45 -19.76 3.91 14.13
C THR A 45 -19.45 4.54 12.79
N LYS A 46 -18.41 4.04 12.11
CA LYS A 46 -17.94 4.62 10.85
C LYS A 46 -19.15 4.77 9.94
N SER A 47 -19.33 5.95 9.36
CA SER A 47 -20.46 6.22 8.49
C SER A 47 -20.61 5.05 7.50
N PRO A 48 -21.83 4.66 7.10
CA PRO A 48 -22.00 3.63 6.07
C PRO A 48 -21.17 3.94 4.81
N PHE A 49 -20.95 5.22 4.52
CA PHE A 49 -20.04 5.67 3.47
C PHE A 49 -18.57 5.29 3.76
N ASP A 50 -18.01 5.72 4.90
CA ASP A 50 -16.61 5.42 5.28
C ASP A 50 -16.36 3.92 5.39
N SER A 51 -17.30 3.18 5.97
CA SER A 51 -17.26 1.72 6.08
C SER A 51 -17.19 1.07 4.70
N ASN A 52 -17.94 1.60 3.73
CA ASN A 52 -17.90 1.13 2.36
C ASN A 52 -16.56 1.43 1.68
N ILE A 53 -16.02 2.64 1.83
CA ILE A 53 -14.72 3.02 1.26
C ILE A 53 -13.61 2.16 1.85
N ILE A 54 -13.57 1.99 3.17
CA ILE A 54 -12.56 1.17 3.85
C ILE A 54 -12.63 -0.28 3.37
N ARG A 55 -13.84 -0.83 3.19
CA ARG A 55 -14.03 -2.17 2.65
C ARG A 55 -13.45 -2.30 1.24
N ILE A 56 -13.71 -1.32 0.36
CA ILE A 56 -13.18 -1.33 -1.00
C ILE A 56 -11.64 -1.27 -0.98
N LEU A 57 -11.06 -0.34 -0.22
CA LEU A 57 -9.62 -0.18 -0.13
C LEU A 57 -8.91 -1.42 0.43
N ARG A 58 -9.48 -2.06 1.46
CA ARG A 58 -8.91 -3.30 2.01
C ARG A 58 -8.91 -4.42 0.98
N ASN A 59 -10.05 -4.63 0.32
CA ASN A 59 -10.16 -5.65 -0.71
C ASN A 59 -9.17 -5.40 -1.86
N GLU A 60 -8.97 -4.13 -2.24
CA GLU A 60 -8.01 -3.76 -3.28
C GLU A 60 -6.58 -4.04 -2.84
N ILE A 61 -6.20 -3.65 -1.62
CA ILE A 61 -4.86 -3.92 -1.07
C ILE A 61 -4.57 -5.43 -1.04
N GLU A 62 -5.51 -6.23 -0.52
CA GLU A 62 -5.40 -7.69 -0.47
C GLU A 62 -5.28 -8.29 -1.88
N TYR A 63 -6.10 -7.83 -2.83
CA TYR A 63 -6.03 -8.28 -4.21
C TYR A 63 -4.68 -7.96 -4.87
N GLN A 64 -4.17 -6.75 -4.69
CA GLN A 64 -2.89 -6.33 -5.25
C GLN A 64 -1.72 -7.10 -4.61
N GLU A 65 -1.77 -7.33 -3.29
CA GLU A 65 -0.75 -8.13 -2.60
C GLU A 65 -0.70 -9.58 -3.11
N GLU A 66 -1.86 -10.21 -3.32
CA GLU A 66 -1.94 -11.62 -3.72
C GLU A 66 -1.69 -11.83 -5.22
N TYR A 67 -2.26 -10.98 -6.09
CA TYR A 67 -2.29 -11.21 -7.53
C TYR A 67 -1.38 -10.30 -8.35
N ALA A 68 -0.95 -9.16 -7.81
CA ALA A 68 -0.08 -8.21 -8.49
C ALA A 68 0.96 -7.60 -7.54
N PRO A 69 1.73 -8.44 -6.83
CA PRO A 69 2.71 -7.95 -5.87
C PRO A 69 3.70 -7.01 -6.56
N PRO A 70 4.01 -5.84 -5.98
CA PRO A 70 4.89 -4.87 -6.61
C PRO A 70 6.28 -5.48 -6.82
N HIS A 71 6.78 -5.39 -8.05
CA HIS A 71 8.13 -5.81 -8.36
C HIS A 71 9.15 -4.89 -7.69
N GLN A 72 10.30 -5.46 -7.32
CA GLN A 72 11.40 -4.65 -6.83
C GLN A 72 11.86 -3.71 -7.97
N PRO A 73 11.88 -2.38 -7.74
CA PRO A 73 12.34 -1.44 -8.76
C PRO A 73 13.77 -1.75 -9.16
N GLU A 74 14.09 -1.63 -10.45
CA GLU A 74 15.46 -1.74 -10.91
C GLU A 74 16.29 -0.58 -10.36
N THR A 75 17.40 -0.90 -9.69
CA THR A 75 18.31 0.11 -9.11
C THR A 75 19.37 0.59 -10.10
N GLN A 76 19.43 -0.01 -11.30
CA GLN A 76 20.46 0.27 -12.29
C GLN A 76 19.87 0.09 -13.70
N PHE A 77 20.30 0.95 -14.61
CA PHE A 77 20.03 0.84 -16.03
C PHE A 77 21.36 1.04 -16.79
N ASN A 78 21.91 -0.03 -17.36
CA ASN A 78 23.26 -0.05 -17.92
C ASN A 78 24.31 0.43 -16.89
N SER A 79 25.05 1.50 -17.20
CA SER A 79 26.02 2.13 -16.31
C SER A 79 25.42 3.23 -15.42
N PHE A 80 24.10 3.43 -15.47
CA PHE A 80 23.40 4.43 -14.66
C PHE A 80 22.79 3.79 -13.42
N THR A 81 22.89 4.50 -12.30
CA THR A 81 22.18 4.18 -11.06
C THR A 81 20.81 4.83 -11.09
N VAL A 82 19.79 4.07 -10.70
CA VAL A 82 18.40 4.52 -10.59
C VAL A 82 18.03 4.60 -9.12
N GLU A 83 17.61 5.78 -8.67
CA GLU A 83 17.18 6.06 -7.30
C GLU A 83 15.73 6.55 -7.30
N GLU A 84 14.85 5.79 -6.65
CA GLU A 84 13.47 6.20 -6.36
C GLU A 84 13.40 6.79 -4.94
N ARG A 85 12.86 8.00 -4.81
CA ARG A 85 12.74 8.67 -3.51
C ARG A 85 11.41 8.30 -2.87
N ARG A 86 11.45 7.54 -1.76
CA ARG A 86 10.24 7.10 -1.05
C ARG A 86 9.36 8.29 -0.66
N GLY A 87 8.11 8.26 -1.10
CA GLY A 87 7.13 9.31 -0.83
C GLY A 87 7.15 10.47 -1.81
N GLU A 88 8.09 10.49 -2.75
CA GLU A 88 8.13 11.43 -3.87
C GLU A 88 7.80 10.66 -5.16
N GLN A 89 7.00 11.26 -6.04
CA GLN A 89 6.73 10.70 -7.38
C GLN A 89 7.84 11.10 -8.37
N VAL A 90 9.10 10.87 -7.96
CA VAL A 90 10.29 11.28 -8.70
C VAL A 90 11.30 10.14 -8.74
N VAL A 91 11.78 9.84 -9.94
CA VAL A 91 12.91 8.92 -10.19
C VAL A 91 14.12 9.74 -10.61
N THR A 92 15.26 9.49 -9.98
CA THR A 92 16.55 10.09 -10.34
C THR A 92 17.45 9.04 -10.97
N ILE A 93 17.94 9.32 -12.18
CA ILE A 93 18.92 8.47 -12.88
C ILE A 93 20.25 9.22 -12.90
N LYS A 94 21.32 8.61 -12.40
CA LYS A 94 22.66 9.19 -12.31
C LYS A 94 23.67 8.31 -13.02
N GLY A 95 24.60 8.90 -13.73
CA GLY A 95 25.70 8.17 -14.34
C GLY A 95 26.83 9.10 -14.76
N LYS A 96 27.84 8.53 -15.40
CA LYS A 96 28.95 9.28 -15.98
C LYS A 96 29.00 9.08 -17.48
N PHE A 97 29.31 10.14 -18.20
CA PHE A 97 29.67 10.09 -19.62
C PHE A 97 31.16 10.44 -19.77
N GLY A 98 31.96 9.48 -20.23
CA GLY A 98 33.42 9.61 -20.22
C GLY A 98 34.00 9.77 -18.81
N GLU A 99 35.11 10.50 -18.67
CA GLU A 99 35.79 10.68 -17.38
C GLU A 99 35.33 11.91 -16.59
N PHE A 100 34.72 12.89 -17.26
CA PHE A 100 34.55 14.24 -16.70
C PHE A 100 33.09 14.74 -16.63
N GLU A 101 32.14 14.04 -17.24
CA GLU A 101 30.74 14.50 -17.26
C GLU A 101 29.87 13.62 -16.36
N ASP A 102 29.30 14.24 -15.33
CA ASP A 102 28.28 13.63 -14.48
C ASP A 102 26.90 13.96 -15.07
N VAL A 103 26.14 12.93 -15.44
CA VAL A 103 24.80 13.05 -16.02
C VAL A 103 23.76 12.74 -14.95
N LYS A 104 22.76 13.63 -14.81
CA LYS A 104 21.63 13.46 -13.91
C LYS A 104 20.33 13.72 -14.67
N ILE A 105 19.41 12.77 -14.60
CA ILE A 105 18.07 12.87 -15.17
C ILE A 105 17.08 12.74 -14.01
N GLU A 106 16.14 13.67 -13.90
CA GLU A 106 15.02 13.60 -12.96
C GLU A 106 13.72 13.53 -13.74
N ALA A 107 12.94 12.48 -13.49
CA ALA A 107 11.64 12.28 -14.11
C ALA A 107 10.56 12.26 -13.05
N THR A 108 9.49 13.02 -13.26
CA THR A 108 8.30 13.00 -12.42
C THR A 108 7.27 12.04 -13.00
N MET A 109 6.52 11.35 -12.13
CA MET A 109 5.45 10.42 -12.55
C MET A 109 4.07 11.07 -12.63
N PHE A 110 3.98 12.40 -12.62
CA PHE A 110 2.73 13.13 -12.82
C PHE A 110 2.32 13.10 -14.30
N ASP A 111 1.03 12.86 -14.58
CA ASP A 111 0.37 12.99 -15.88
C ASP A 111 -0.18 14.43 -16.07
#